data_AF-A0A368KSH0-F1
#
_entry.id   AF-A0A368KSH0-F1
#
_cell.length_a   1.000
_cell.length_b   1.000
_cell.length_c   1.000
_cell.angle_alpha   90.00
_cell.angle_beta   90.00
_cell.angle_gamma   90.00
#
_symmetry.space_group_name_H-M   'P 1'
#
loop_
_entity.id
_entity.type
_entity.pdbx_description
1 polymer ?
#
loop_
_entity_poly.entity_id
_entity_poly.type
_entity_poly.pdbx_seq_one_letter_code
_entity_poly.pdbx_strand_id
1 'polypeptide(L)'
;MPNAAGYRSPEETTPQFTLSFVVVEMEWTGMPTSSSSSTQSELRWYYAVDDAHVGPVSATKFWQLAEERVIKADTLVWCTGYTDWVPAQTIDGLFQTRKNRGSDPGFVSSSPQHAAPTPMKAPPPEIPSDIDRGLLMQIAKSGILFGLVCIVFTRGCDRIDKARIEGITGERAISEQEFNEREKSQLLPLQQRLDQLQAIDYVSAEEKKQLQEATESLRAEKMVFTLERKKMEAEIWSPLRAREARVGAEYQQMQMFRRIASLFGTTLTLIGIGIALFYAPSEQQLGIWIVLGVVIAAAYLG
;
A
#
# COMPACT_ATOMS: atom_id res chain seq x y z
N MET A 1 16.63 -4.25 73.37
CA MET A 1 18.05 -4.35 72.97
C MET A 1 18.61 -5.61 73.64
N PRO A 2 19.28 -6.55 72.92
CA PRO A 2 20.48 -6.27 72.11
C PRO A 2 20.60 -7.01 70.74
N ASN A 3 21.61 -6.53 69.99
CA ASN A 3 22.50 -7.14 69.01
C ASN A 3 22.00 -7.80 67.70
N ALA A 4 22.09 -7.00 66.65
CA ALA A 4 22.35 -7.42 65.27
C ALA A 4 23.76 -7.99 65.13
N ALA A 5 23.85 -9.25 64.68
CA ALA A 5 25.08 -9.86 64.19
C ALA A 5 25.05 -9.84 62.66
N GLY A 6 26.04 -9.16 62.07
CA GLY A 6 26.22 -9.06 60.64
C GLY A 6 26.69 -10.38 60.01
N TYR A 7 26.15 -10.69 58.84
CA TYR A 7 26.74 -11.64 57.91
C TYR A 7 27.33 -10.85 56.74
N ARG A 8 28.66 -10.88 56.69
CA ARG A 8 29.51 -10.29 55.66
C ARG A 8 29.57 -11.30 54.50
N SER A 9 29.05 -10.93 53.35
CA SER A 9 29.12 -11.73 52.13
C SER A 9 30.56 -11.74 51.61
N PRO A 10 31.10 -12.88 51.15
CA PRO A 10 32.42 -12.91 50.52
C PRO A 10 32.38 -12.28 49.13
N GLU A 11 33.37 -11.42 48.86
CA GLU A 11 33.67 -10.87 47.54
C GLU A 11 34.03 -12.01 46.58
N GLU A 12 33.19 -12.21 45.57
CA GLU A 12 33.51 -13.09 44.44
C GLU A 12 34.19 -12.25 43.35
N THR A 13 35.52 -12.32 43.35
CA THR A 13 36.42 -11.70 42.39
C THR A 13 36.16 -12.27 41.00
N THR A 14 35.39 -11.55 40.19
CA THR A 14 35.19 -11.87 38.77
C THR A 14 36.38 -11.31 37.97
N PRO A 15 37.14 -12.10 37.21
CA PRO A 15 38.15 -11.57 36.31
C PRO A 15 37.48 -10.83 35.15
N GLN A 16 37.79 -9.54 35.02
CA GLN A 16 37.42 -8.76 33.83
C GLN A 16 38.23 -9.29 32.63
N PHE A 17 37.58 -10.08 31.80
CA PHE A 17 38.02 -10.32 30.42
C PHE A 17 37.66 -9.06 29.61
N THR A 18 38.59 -8.11 29.55
CA THR A 18 38.57 -7.01 28.60
C THR A 18 38.82 -7.58 27.20
N LEU A 19 37.75 -7.87 26.48
CA LEU A 19 37.80 -8.05 25.03
C LEU A 19 38.08 -6.69 24.39
N SER A 20 39.34 -6.44 24.08
CA SER A 20 39.80 -5.36 23.22
C SER A 20 39.26 -5.61 21.80
N PHE A 21 38.01 -5.23 21.57
CA PHE A 21 37.46 -5.17 20.22
C PHE A 21 38.12 -3.97 19.53
N VAL A 22 39.15 -4.26 18.74
CA VAL A 22 39.74 -3.29 17.81
C VAL A 22 38.68 -2.99 16.75
N VAL A 23 37.86 -1.97 17.02
CA VAL A 23 37.07 -1.30 16.00
C VAL A 23 38.09 -0.56 15.13
N VAL A 24 38.35 -1.12 13.95
CA VAL A 24 39.00 -0.37 12.87
C VAL A 24 37.99 0.68 12.43
N GLU A 25 38.10 1.85 13.05
CA GLU A 25 37.38 3.06 12.71
C GLU A 25 37.93 3.57 11.38
N MET A 26 37.23 3.19 10.31
CA MET A 26 37.50 3.69 8.97
C MET A 26 37.05 5.15 8.93
N GLU A 27 38.02 6.06 9.11
CA GLU A 27 37.92 7.48 8.76
C GLU A 27 37.49 7.62 7.30
N TRP A 28 36.19 7.72 7.07
CA TRP A 28 35.64 8.32 5.87
C TRP A 28 35.66 9.83 6.06
N THR A 29 36.58 10.48 5.35
CA THR A 29 36.68 11.92 5.21
C THR A 29 35.35 12.51 4.75
N GLY A 30 34.88 13.52 5.49
CA GLY A 30 33.60 14.16 5.30
C GLY A 30 33.40 14.70 3.88
N MET A 31 32.40 14.16 3.18
CA MET A 31 31.74 14.87 2.10
C MET A 31 30.82 15.94 2.70
N PRO A 32 30.67 17.12 2.05
CA PRO A 32 29.80 18.17 2.54
C PRO A 32 28.34 17.68 2.57
N THR A 33 27.75 17.68 3.77
CA THR A 33 26.31 17.55 3.98
C THR A 33 25.61 18.79 3.42
N SER A 34 25.31 18.75 2.12
CA SER A 34 24.27 19.59 1.51
C SER A 34 23.11 18.69 1.13
N SER A 35 22.26 18.41 2.13
CA SER A 35 21.01 17.65 1.92
C SER A 35 19.85 18.38 2.58
N SER A 36 19.63 19.63 2.19
CA SER A 36 18.34 20.30 2.32
C SER A 36 17.34 19.65 1.35
N SER A 37 16.92 18.42 1.65
CA SER A 37 15.99 17.63 0.86
C SER A 37 14.61 17.65 1.51
N SER A 38 13.97 18.81 1.42
CA SER A 38 12.53 18.96 1.62
C SER A 38 11.88 19.26 0.27
N THR A 39 11.28 18.23 -0.31
CA THR A 39 10.09 18.33 -1.17
C THR A 39 10.21 19.25 -2.40
N GLN A 40 11.08 18.91 -3.34
CA GLN A 40 10.90 19.35 -4.72
C GLN A 40 10.90 18.10 -5.59
N SER A 41 9.70 17.53 -5.77
CA SER A 41 9.42 16.53 -6.80
C SER A 41 10.09 16.98 -8.10
N GLU A 42 11.03 16.19 -8.62
CA GLU A 42 11.66 16.43 -9.91
C GLU A 42 10.57 16.59 -10.98
N LEU A 43 10.26 17.83 -11.34
CA LEU A 43 9.35 18.15 -12.45
C LEU A 43 9.97 17.59 -13.72
N ARG A 44 9.43 16.47 -14.22
CA ARG A 44 9.85 15.83 -15.46
C ARG A 44 9.10 16.48 -16.62
N TRP A 45 9.86 16.97 -17.58
CA TRP A 45 9.36 17.62 -18.79
C TRP A 45 9.48 16.70 -20.00
N TYR A 46 8.51 16.80 -20.91
CA TYR A 46 8.44 16.08 -22.17
C TYR A 46 8.08 17.08 -23.28
N TYR A 47 8.58 16.87 -24.49
CA TYR A 47 8.30 17.73 -25.65
C TYR A 47 8.12 16.90 -26.92
N ALA A 48 7.33 17.39 -27.88
CA ALA A 48 7.04 16.71 -29.14
C ALA A 48 7.86 17.33 -30.30
N VAL A 49 8.64 16.51 -31.01
CA VAL A 49 9.36 16.92 -32.24
C VAL A 49 9.08 15.90 -33.32
N ASP A 50 8.68 16.36 -34.51
CA ASP A 50 8.39 15.51 -35.66
C ASP A 50 7.44 14.33 -35.32
N ASP A 51 6.36 14.62 -34.59
CA ASP A 51 5.36 13.68 -34.08
C ASP A 51 5.88 12.60 -33.08
N ALA A 52 7.13 12.72 -32.63
CA ALA A 52 7.72 11.87 -31.60
C ALA A 52 7.80 12.59 -30.24
N HIS A 53 7.36 11.92 -29.18
CA HIS A 53 7.49 12.42 -27.81
C HIS A 53 8.88 12.10 -27.24
N VAL A 54 9.60 13.13 -26.82
CA VAL A 54 10.95 13.04 -26.27
C VAL A 54 10.96 13.45 -24.80
N GLY A 55 11.48 12.58 -23.93
CA GLY A 55 11.61 12.82 -22.49
C GLY A 55 11.85 11.53 -21.70
N PRO A 56 11.96 11.60 -20.36
CA PRO A 56 11.88 12.80 -19.51
C PRO A 56 13.18 13.62 -19.52
N VAL A 57 13.04 14.95 -19.53
CA VAL A 57 14.15 15.90 -19.30
C VAL A 57 13.92 16.71 -18.02
N SER A 58 15.01 17.14 -17.38
CA SER A 58 14.94 18.03 -16.22
C SER A 58 14.53 19.45 -16.67
N ALA A 59 13.95 20.23 -15.75
CA ALA A 59 13.56 21.61 -16.03
C ALA A 59 14.72 22.43 -16.62
N THR A 60 15.92 22.35 -16.03
CA THR A 60 17.11 23.06 -16.51
C THR A 60 17.46 22.71 -17.96
N LYS A 61 17.39 21.42 -18.31
CA LYS A 61 17.66 20.95 -19.67
C LYS A 61 16.56 21.39 -20.65
N PHE A 62 15.31 21.42 -20.20
CA PHE A 62 14.18 21.92 -20.99
C PHE A 62 14.34 23.40 -21.35
N TRP A 63 14.75 24.25 -20.40
CA TRP A 63 15.05 25.66 -20.65
C TRP A 63 16.18 25.86 -21.66
N GLN A 64 17.26 25.06 -21.54
CA GLN A 64 18.36 25.10 -22.48
C GLN A 64 17.92 24.72 -23.90
N LEU A 65 17.06 23.70 -24.06
CA LEU A 65 16.52 23.30 -25.36
C LEU A 65 15.63 24.38 -26.01
N ALA A 66 14.95 25.20 -25.20
CA ALA A 66 14.20 26.36 -25.69
C ALA A 66 15.12 27.48 -26.14
N GLU A 67 16.21 27.75 -25.42
CA GLU A 67 17.25 28.72 -25.84
C GLU A 67 17.96 28.29 -27.14
N GLU A 68 18.24 26.99 -27.28
CA GLU A 68 18.84 26.38 -28.47
C GLU A 68 17.87 26.31 -29.67
N ARG A 69 16.62 26.77 -29.51
CA ARG A 69 15.54 26.74 -30.51
C ARG A 69 15.18 25.34 -31.02
N VAL A 70 15.51 24.31 -30.25
CA VAL A 70 15.03 22.93 -30.48
C VAL A 70 13.53 22.85 -30.19
N ILE A 71 13.09 23.55 -29.14
CA ILE A 71 11.67 23.73 -28.80
C ILE A 71 11.22 25.08 -29.35
N LYS A 72 10.22 25.07 -30.24
CA LYS A 72 9.61 26.26 -30.83
C LYS A 72 8.35 26.67 -30.06
N ALA A 73 7.83 27.86 -30.32
CA ALA A 73 6.63 28.40 -29.67
C ALA A 73 5.38 27.51 -29.85
N ASP A 74 5.27 26.86 -31.00
CA ASP A 74 4.20 25.95 -31.40
C ASP A 74 4.44 24.49 -30.96
N THR A 75 5.62 24.17 -30.44
CA THR A 75 5.94 22.82 -29.95
C THR A 75 5.07 22.45 -28.74
N LEU A 76 4.45 21.28 -28.79
CA LEU A 76 3.68 20.74 -27.67
C LEU A 76 4.61 20.22 -26.58
N VAL A 77 4.34 20.61 -25.35
CA VAL A 77 5.12 20.24 -24.16
C VAL A 77 4.20 19.78 -23.04
N TRP A 78 4.69 18.84 -22.23
CA TRP A 78 3.94 18.28 -21.10
C TRP A 78 4.86 18.14 -19.89
N CYS A 79 4.32 18.41 -18.71
CA CYS A 79 5.04 18.20 -17.46
C CYS A 79 4.18 17.44 -16.46
N THR A 80 4.86 16.77 -15.52
CA THR A 80 4.19 16.03 -14.45
C THR A 80 3.24 16.95 -13.68
N GLY A 81 1.94 16.72 -13.81
CA GLY A 81 0.88 17.51 -13.18
C GLY A 81 -0.05 18.24 -14.16
N TYR A 82 0.27 18.27 -15.46
CA TYR A 82 -0.62 18.82 -16.48
C TYR A 82 -1.60 17.74 -16.97
N THR A 83 -2.85 18.13 -17.21
CA THR A 83 -3.89 17.23 -17.71
C THR A 83 -3.68 16.88 -19.18
N ASP A 84 -3.17 17.81 -19.97
CA ASP A 84 -2.97 17.69 -21.42
C ASP A 84 -1.66 18.36 -21.87
N TRP A 85 -1.23 18.08 -23.11
CA TRP A 85 -0.09 18.73 -23.76
C TRP A 85 -0.45 20.18 -24.09
N VAL A 86 0.46 21.11 -23.75
CA VAL A 86 0.25 22.54 -23.93
C VAL A 86 1.31 23.09 -24.87
N PRO A 87 1.00 24.06 -25.76
CA PRO A 87 2.02 24.74 -26.55
C PRO A 87 3.06 25.43 -25.67
N ALA A 88 4.34 25.34 -26.05
CA ALA A 88 5.46 25.89 -25.30
C ALA A 88 5.32 27.41 -25.05
N GLN A 89 4.69 28.16 -25.97
CA GLN A 89 4.43 29.59 -25.81
C GLN A 89 3.56 29.97 -24.62
N THR A 90 2.78 29.02 -24.08
CA THR A 90 1.91 29.26 -22.92
C THR A 90 2.69 29.21 -21.60
N ILE A 91 3.94 28.75 -21.62
CA ILE A 91 4.80 28.71 -20.43
C ILE A 91 5.44 30.08 -20.22
N ASP A 92 5.02 30.74 -19.14
CA ASP A 92 5.55 32.04 -18.75
C ASP A 92 7.07 31.99 -18.56
N GLY A 93 7.76 32.91 -19.22
CA GLY A 93 9.22 33.04 -19.16
C GLY A 93 9.98 32.23 -20.21
N LEU A 94 9.36 31.24 -20.87
CA LEU A 94 10.04 30.33 -21.85
C LEU A 94 10.59 31.06 -23.06
N PHE A 95 9.83 32.03 -23.56
CA PHE A 95 10.27 32.89 -24.65
C PHE A 95 10.25 34.33 -24.15
N GLN A 96 11.41 34.79 -23.68
CA GLN A 96 11.60 36.22 -23.40
C GLN A 96 11.53 37.00 -24.71
N THR A 97 10.33 37.43 -25.06
CA THR A 97 10.15 38.41 -26.12
C THR A 97 10.87 39.66 -25.63
N ARG A 98 12.01 40.01 -26.25
CA ARG A 98 12.62 41.32 -26.07
C ARG A 98 11.61 42.36 -26.55
N LYS A 99 10.68 42.76 -25.68
CA LYS A 99 9.79 43.90 -25.90
C LYS A 99 10.66 45.12 -25.80
N ASN A 100 11.25 45.44 -26.94
CA ASN A 100 12.12 46.58 -27.11
C ASN A 100 11.32 47.85 -26.81
N ARG A 101 11.90 48.65 -25.93
CA ARG A 101 11.51 50.01 -25.56
C ARG A 101 11.83 50.91 -26.76
N GLY A 102 10.86 51.65 -27.28
CA GLY A 102 11.11 52.67 -28.31
C GLY A 102 9.83 53.27 -28.92
N SER A 103 9.52 54.53 -28.55
CA SER A 103 8.91 55.64 -29.34
C SER A 103 7.78 55.28 -30.33
N ASP A 104 6.56 55.85 -30.29
CA ASP A 104 6.20 57.29 -30.24
C ASP A 104 4.65 57.44 -30.09
N PRO A 105 4.09 58.57 -29.62
CA PRO A 105 2.65 58.81 -29.53
C PRO A 105 2.11 59.45 -30.83
N GLY A 106 1.30 58.70 -31.57
CA GLY A 106 0.70 59.12 -32.83
C GLY A 106 -0.83 59.04 -32.79
N PHE A 107 -1.44 60.18 -32.54
CA PHE A 107 -2.85 60.49 -32.73
C PHE A 107 -3.34 60.10 -34.14
N VAL A 108 -4.43 59.36 -34.25
CA VAL A 108 -5.48 59.63 -35.27
C VAL A 108 -6.83 59.08 -34.80
N SER A 109 -7.66 60.03 -34.43
CA SER A 109 -9.11 59.96 -34.38
C SER A 109 -9.67 59.57 -35.76
N SER A 110 -10.57 58.59 -35.80
CA SER A 110 -11.66 58.55 -36.77
C SER A 110 -12.84 57.78 -36.20
N SER A 111 -13.76 58.55 -35.62
CA SER A 111 -15.15 58.20 -35.45
C SER A 111 -15.83 58.13 -36.83
N PRO A 112 -16.79 57.21 -37.02
CA PRO A 112 -18.02 57.65 -37.69
C PRO A 112 -19.25 57.48 -36.81
N GLN A 113 -20.05 58.54 -36.83
CA GLN A 113 -21.35 58.72 -36.22
C GLN A 113 -22.41 57.72 -36.71
N HIS A 114 -23.20 57.28 -35.74
CA HIS A 114 -24.66 57.18 -35.73
C HIS A 114 -25.43 56.93 -37.04
N ALA A 115 -26.07 55.76 -37.10
CA ALA A 115 -27.39 55.60 -37.70
C ALA A 115 -28.35 54.93 -36.68
N ALA A 116 -29.45 55.65 -36.43
CA ALA A 116 -30.69 55.41 -35.69
C ALA A 116 -30.99 54.08 -34.94
N PRO A 117 -31.72 54.17 -33.80
CA PRO A 117 -32.19 53.01 -33.04
C PRO A 117 -33.45 52.40 -33.68
N THR A 118 -33.34 51.15 -34.14
CA THR A 118 -34.53 50.30 -34.39
C THR A 118 -35.06 49.77 -33.05
N PRO A 119 -36.37 49.89 -32.79
CA PRO A 119 -37.00 49.28 -31.63
C PRO A 119 -37.14 47.76 -31.82
N MET A 120 -36.57 47.02 -30.86
CA MET A 120 -36.87 45.66 -30.43
C MET A 120 -37.09 44.56 -31.49
N LYS A 121 -36.14 43.60 -31.49
CA LYS A 121 -36.49 42.20 -31.23
C LYS A 121 -35.43 41.62 -30.31
N ALA A 122 -35.79 41.43 -29.04
CA ALA A 122 -34.92 40.75 -28.09
C ALA A 122 -34.49 39.40 -28.71
N PRO A 123 -33.19 39.07 -28.78
CA PRO A 123 -32.77 37.74 -29.18
C PRO A 123 -33.53 36.74 -28.29
N PRO A 124 -34.14 35.69 -28.88
CA PRO A 124 -34.71 34.61 -28.10
C PRO A 124 -33.66 34.15 -27.08
N PRO A 125 -34.02 33.88 -25.82
CA PRO A 125 -33.07 33.32 -24.88
C PRO A 125 -32.48 32.07 -25.53
N GLU A 126 -31.19 32.12 -25.87
CA GLU A 126 -30.42 30.96 -26.26
C GLU A 126 -30.46 30.04 -25.04
N ILE A 127 -31.41 29.12 -25.01
CA ILE A 127 -31.48 28.11 -23.97
C ILE A 127 -30.28 27.19 -24.25
N PRO A 128 -29.24 27.16 -23.41
CA PRO A 128 -28.12 26.26 -23.62
C PRO A 128 -28.60 24.85 -23.23
N SER A 129 -29.28 24.15 -24.14
CA SER A 129 -29.94 22.89 -23.78
C SER A 129 -29.88 21.80 -24.83
N ASP A 130 -28.77 21.71 -25.56
CA ASP A 130 -28.30 20.41 -26.04
C ASP A 130 -26.97 20.11 -25.35
N ILE A 131 -27.06 19.81 -24.04
CA ILE A 131 -26.05 18.94 -23.44
C ILE A 131 -26.09 17.68 -24.29
N ASP A 132 -25.02 17.46 -25.04
CA ASP A 132 -24.95 16.47 -26.10
C ASP A 132 -25.30 15.09 -25.51
N ARG A 133 -26.52 14.61 -25.80
CA ARG A 133 -27.05 13.36 -25.22
C ARG A 133 -26.11 12.19 -25.51
N GLY A 134 -25.37 12.25 -26.61
CA GLY A 134 -24.31 11.31 -26.96
C GLY A 134 -23.19 11.29 -25.91
N LEU A 135 -22.72 12.45 -25.47
CA LEU A 135 -21.69 12.58 -24.44
C LEU A 135 -22.19 12.02 -23.09
N LEU A 136 -23.40 12.39 -22.68
CA LEU A 136 -23.97 11.90 -21.42
C LEU A 136 -24.10 10.36 -21.41
N MET A 137 -24.52 9.79 -22.54
CA MET A 137 -24.66 8.33 -22.67
C MET A 137 -23.29 7.62 -22.76
N GLN A 138 -22.25 8.27 -23.31
CA GLN A 138 -20.89 7.76 -23.23
C GLN A 138 -20.35 7.77 -21.80
N ILE A 139 -20.59 8.85 -21.04
CA ILE A 139 -20.22 8.93 -19.61
C ILE A 139 -20.93 7.85 -18.80
N ALA A 140 -22.22 7.60 -19.06
CA ALA A 140 -22.96 6.54 -18.40
C ALA A 140 -22.38 5.15 -18.69
N LYS A 141 -22.06 4.86 -19.96
CA LYS A 141 -21.46 3.57 -20.37
C LYS A 141 -20.07 3.37 -19.77
N SER A 142 -19.21 4.39 -19.80
CA SER A 142 -17.87 4.31 -19.21
C SER A 142 -17.94 4.15 -17.69
N GLY A 143 -18.87 4.83 -17.02
CA GLY A 143 -19.12 4.69 -15.58
C GLY A 143 -19.56 3.28 -15.19
N ILE A 144 -20.47 2.66 -15.96
CA ILE A 144 -20.91 1.28 -15.72
C ILE A 144 -19.75 0.30 -15.93
N LEU A 145 -19.00 0.43 -17.03
CA LEU A 145 -17.87 -0.46 -17.33
C LEU A 145 -16.78 -0.35 -16.25
N PHE A 146 -16.42 0.88 -15.88
CA PHE A 146 -15.42 1.14 -14.84
C PHE A 146 -15.88 0.59 -13.49
N GLY A 147 -17.13 0.82 -13.10
CA GLY A 147 -17.71 0.27 -11.87
C GLY A 147 -17.68 -1.26 -11.82
N LEU A 148 -18.02 -1.94 -12.92
CA LEU A 148 -17.94 -3.40 -13.01
C LEU A 148 -16.49 -3.92 -12.91
N VAL A 149 -15.54 -3.26 -13.58
CA VAL A 149 -14.11 -3.61 -13.49
C VAL A 149 -13.61 -3.47 -12.04
N CYS A 150 -13.99 -2.40 -11.34
CA CYS A 150 -13.65 -2.23 -9.92
C CYS A 150 -14.23 -3.37 -9.05
N ILE A 151 -15.48 -3.79 -9.28
CA ILE A 151 -16.11 -4.89 -8.54
C ILE A 151 -15.41 -6.23 -8.80
N VAL A 152 -15.08 -6.53 -10.05
CA VAL A 152 -14.40 -7.79 -10.42
C VAL A 152 -12.98 -7.81 -9.86
N PHE A 153 -12.23 -6.71 -10.00
CA PHE A 153 -10.85 -6.62 -9.52
C PHE A 153 -10.75 -6.74 -8.00
N THR A 154 -11.66 -6.08 -7.26
CA THR A 154 -11.70 -6.18 -5.79
C THR A 154 -11.97 -7.61 -5.32
N ARG A 155 -12.82 -8.37 -6.01
CA ARG A 155 -13.13 -9.77 -5.65
C ARG A 155 -12.07 -10.78 -6.09
N GLY A 156 -11.44 -10.59 -7.24
CA GLY A 156 -10.43 -11.51 -7.76
C GLY A 156 -9.21 -11.65 -6.83
N CYS A 157 -8.82 -10.57 -6.16
CA CYS A 157 -7.64 -10.54 -5.31
C CYS A 157 -7.81 -11.22 -3.94
N ASP A 158 -9.03 -11.39 -3.44
CA ASP A 158 -9.26 -11.94 -2.09
C ASP A 158 -8.79 -13.40 -1.95
N ARG A 159 -8.89 -14.19 -3.02
CA ARG A 159 -8.43 -15.59 -3.02
C ARG A 159 -6.92 -15.71 -2.87
N ILE A 160 -6.17 -14.81 -3.50
CA ILE A 160 -4.71 -14.85 -3.50
C ILE A 160 -4.18 -14.48 -2.11
N ASP A 161 -4.74 -13.45 -1.49
CA ASP A 161 -4.30 -13.01 -0.16
C ASP A 161 -4.68 -14.02 0.91
N LYS A 162 -5.85 -14.65 0.81
CA LYS A 162 -6.27 -15.68 1.76
C LYS A 162 -5.31 -16.88 1.74
N ALA A 163 -4.95 -17.36 0.54
CA ALA A 163 -3.98 -18.45 0.40
C ALA A 163 -2.60 -18.07 0.99
N ARG A 164 -2.19 -16.80 0.84
CA ARG A 164 -0.93 -16.30 1.40
C ARG A 164 -0.92 -16.30 2.93
N ILE A 165 -2.03 -15.90 3.56
CA ILE A 165 -2.17 -15.89 5.02
C ILE A 165 -2.21 -17.31 5.56
N GLU A 166 -3.00 -18.18 4.93
CA GLU A 166 -3.09 -19.61 5.30
C GLU A 166 -1.73 -20.30 5.23
N GLY A 167 -0.87 -19.95 4.26
CA GLY A 167 0.50 -20.46 4.16
C GLY A 167 1.37 -20.10 5.37
N ILE A 168 1.32 -18.85 5.84
CA ILE A 168 2.14 -18.39 6.97
C ILE A 168 1.64 -18.97 8.30
N THR A 169 0.32 -18.97 8.52
CA THR A 169 -0.28 -19.57 9.73
C THR A 169 -0.05 -21.09 9.74
N GLY A 170 -0.10 -21.74 8.56
CA GLY A 170 0.20 -23.16 8.40
C GLY A 170 1.62 -23.54 8.78
N GLU A 171 2.63 -22.77 8.34
CA GLU A 171 4.05 -23.03 8.66
C GLU A 171 4.31 -23.05 10.17
N ARG A 172 3.72 -22.07 10.90
CA ARG A 172 3.79 -22.03 12.36
C ARG A 172 3.13 -23.26 12.98
N ALA A 173 1.90 -23.58 12.57
CA ALA A 173 1.14 -24.71 13.11
C ALA A 173 1.86 -26.04 12.93
N ILE A 174 2.50 -26.26 11.77
CA ILE A 174 3.31 -27.45 11.49
C ILE A 174 4.49 -27.52 12.46
N SER A 175 5.26 -26.43 12.62
CA SER A 175 6.43 -26.42 13.51
C SER A 175 6.06 -26.69 14.98
N GLU A 176 4.92 -26.17 15.43
CA GLU A 176 4.41 -26.38 16.79
C GLU A 176 3.91 -27.81 16.98
N GLN A 177 3.25 -28.38 15.96
CA GLN A 177 2.82 -29.77 15.97
C GLN A 177 4.02 -30.73 16.01
N GLU A 178 5.02 -30.54 15.15
CA GLU A 178 6.23 -31.39 15.12
C GLU A 178 7.00 -31.36 16.45
N PHE A 179 7.03 -30.21 17.14
CA PHE A 179 7.63 -30.12 18.46
C PHE A 179 6.80 -30.89 19.50
N ASN A 180 5.48 -30.72 19.50
CA ASN A 180 4.59 -31.40 20.43
C ASN A 180 4.57 -32.93 20.21
N GLU A 181 4.70 -33.40 18.97
CA GLU A 181 4.83 -34.84 18.66
C GLU A 181 6.16 -35.41 19.17
N ARG A 182 7.26 -34.66 19.03
CA ARG A 182 8.56 -35.03 19.60
C ARG A 182 8.54 -35.09 21.13
N GLU A 183 7.98 -34.08 21.78
CA GLU A 183 7.80 -34.07 23.25
C GLU A 183 6.98 -35.28 23.72
N LYS A 184 5.85 -35.56 23.05
CA LYS A 184 5.02 -36.73 23.37
C LYS A 184 5.76 -38.05 23.18
N SER A 185 6.45 -38.23 22.05
CA SER A 185 7.13 -39.51 21.75
C SER A 185 8.26 -39.84 22.72
N GLN A 186 8.96 -38.83 23.29
CA GLN A 186 10.02 -39.06 24.27
C GLN A 186 9.48 -39.20 25.71
N LEU A 187 8.47 -38.41 26.09
CA LEU A 187 7.91 -38.46 27.45
C LEU A 187 7.01 -39.68 27.69
N LEU A 188 6.33 -40.19 26.65
CA LEU A 188 5.40 -41.31 26.76
C LEU A 188 6.02 -42.61 27.33
N PRO A 189 7.19 -43.09 26.87
CA PRO A 189 7.80 -44.30 27.46
C PRO A 189 8.23 -44.10 28.92
N LEU A 190 8.69 -42.91 29.31
CA LEU A 190 9.03 -42.62 30.70
C LEU A 190 7.78 -42.60 31.59
N GLN A 191 6.70 -41.99 31.09
CA GLN A 191 5.42 -41.97 31.78
C GLN A 191 4.87 -43.40 31.95
N GLN A 192 4.89 -44.21 30.89
CA GLN A 192 4.47 -45.61 30.94
C GLN A 192 5.29 -46.43 31.95
N ARG A 193 6.62 -46.21 32.01
CA ARG A 193 7.49 -46.88 32.99
C ARG A 193 7.14 -46.49 34.42
N LEU A 194 6.84 -45.21 34.65
CA LEU A 194 6.43 -44.70 35.95
C LEU A 194 5.07 -45.27 36.37
N ASP A 195 4.11 -45.33 35.43
CA ASP A 195 2.78 -45.91 35.65
C ASP A 195 2.89 -47.43 35.95
N GLN A 196 3.77 -48.15 35.25
CA GLN A 196 4.05 -49.57 35.51
C GLN A 196 4.63 -49.81 36.91
N LEU A 197 5.60 -48.99 37.33
CA LEU A 197 6.20 -49.09 38.66
C LEU A 197 5.23 -48.69 39.78
N GLN A 198 4.31 -47.75 39.51
CA GLN A 198 3.27 -47.34 40.46
C GLN A 198 2.16 -48.39 40.64
N ALA A 199 1.94 -49.27 39.66
CA ALA A 199 0.91 -50.30 39.72
C ALA A 199 1.27 -51.50 40.62
N ILE A 200 2.50 -51.58 41.13
CA ILE A 200 2.98 -52.68 41.98
C ILE A 200 2.60 -52.41 43.45
N ASP A 201 1.63 -53.14 43.99
CA ASP A 201 1.11 -52.97 45.37
C ASP A 201 2.17 -53.17 46.48
N TYR A 202 3.20 -53.98 46.24
CA TYR A 202 4.26 -54.27 47.21
C TYR A 202 5.64 -53.98 46.65
N VAL A 203 6.11 -52.74 46.86
CA VAL A 203 7.35 -52.23 46.27
C VAL A 203 8.57 -52.64 47.10
N SER A 204 9.42 -53.49 46.52
CA SER A 204 10.75 -53.84 47.05
C SER A 204 11.65 -52.60 47.14
N ALA A 205 12.72 -52.67 47.95
CA ALA A 205 13.67 -51.56 48.07
C ALA A 205 14.31 -51.17 46.72
N GLU A 206 14.52 -52.15 45.84
CA GLU A 206 15.07 -51.92 44.50
C GLU A 206 14.07 -51.22 43.58
N GLU A 207 12.80 -51.63 43.58
CA GLU A 207 11.76 -50.96 42.78
C GLU A 207 11.51 -49.51 43.24
N LYS A 208 11.63 -49.22 44.55
CA LYS A 208 11.57 -47.84 45.06
C LYS A 208 12.69 -46.98 44.47
N LYS A 209 13.90 -47.53 44.40
CA LYS A 209 15.05 -46.85 43.79
C LYS A 209 14.81 -46.61 42.29
N GLN A 210 14.29 -47.61 41.57
CA GLN A 210 13.95 -47.47 40.16
C GLN A 210 12.84 -46.45 39.92
N LEU A 211 11.82 -46.40 40.79
CA LEU A 211 10.75 -45.41 40.71
C LEU A 211 11.29 -43.99 40.94
N GLN A 212 12.20 -43.82 41.89
CA GLN A 212 12.85 -42.53 42.14
C GLN A 212 13.69 -42.09 40.94
N GLU A 213 14.51 -42.99 40.37
CA GLU A 213 15.31 -42.71 39.17
C GLU A 213 14.42 -42.40 37.94
N ALA A 214 13.32 -43.13 37.74
CA ALA A 214 12.33 -42.86 36.70
C ALA A 214 11.65 -41.50 36.89
N THR A 215 11.37 -41.12 38.13
CA THR A 215 10.76 -39.81 38.45
C THR A 215 11.75 -38.67 38.21
N GLU A 216 13.01 -38.85 38.60
CA GLU A 216 14.08 -37.87 38.41
C GLU A 216 14.41 -37.68 36.92
N SER A 217 14.49 -38.77 36.16
CA SER A 217 14.69 -38.71 34.69
C SER A 217 13.52 -38.03 33.98
N LEU A 218 12.28 -38.38 34.31
CA LEU A 218 11.09 -37.70 33.76
C LEU A 218 11.09 -36.21 34.09
N ARG A 219 11.51 -35.82 35.30
CA ARG A 219 11.60 -34.40 35.70
C ARG A 219 12.70 -33.67 34.92
N ALA A 220 13.88 -34.29 34.78
CA ALA A 220 14.99 -33.72 34.04
C ALA A 220 14.65 -33.52 32.57
N GLU A 221 14.05 -34.52 31.93
CA GLU A 221 13.64 -34.45 30.52
C GLU A 221 12.55 -33.40 30.28
N LYS A 222 11.54 -33.32 31.17
CA LYS A 222 10.55 -32.23 31.13
C LYS A 222 11.19 -30.85 31.25
N MET A 223 12.22 -30.68 32.06
CA MET A 223 12.94 -29.40 32.14
C MET A 223 13.69 -29.09 30.83
N VAL A 224 14.31 -30.09 30.20
CA VAL A 224 14.98 -29.93 28.89
C VAL A 224 13.97 -29.46 27.84
N PHE A 225 12.83 -30.14 27.70
CA PHE A 225 11.78 -29.73 26.76
C PHE A 225 11.20 -28.35 27.06
N THR A 226 11.11 -27.96 28.34
CA THR A 226 10.66 -26.61 28.71
C THR A 226 11.66 -25.56 28.24
N LEU A 227 12.96 -25.83 28.35
CA LEU A 227 14.02 -24.95 27.89
C LEU A 227 14.07 -24.89 26.36
N GLU A 228 13.94 -26.02 25.68
CA GLU A 228 13.83 -26.09 24.22
C GLU A 228 12.60 -25.36 23.70
N ARG A 229 11.44 -25.53 24.35
CA ARG A 229 10.21 -24.80 23.99
C ARG A 229 10.43 -23.30 24.08
N LYS A 230 11.08 -22.81 25.15
CA LYS A 230 11.42 -21.38 25.27
C LYS A 230 12.39 -20.92 24.18
N LYS A 231 13.36 -21.76 23.82
CA LYS A 231 14.29 -21.48 22.73
C LYS A 231 13.57 -21.40 21.37
N MET A 232 12.72 -22.38 21.05
CA MET A 232 11.90 -22.41 19.84
C MET A 232 10.93 -21.23 19.80
N GLU A 233 10.35 -20.88 20.94
CA GLU A 233 9.49 -19.71 21.08
C GLU A 233 10.24 -18.42 20.75
N ALA A 234 11.46 -18.25 21.26
CA ALA A 234 12.26 -17.05 21.00
C ALA A 234 12.83 -17.00 19.58
N GLU A 235 13.38 -18.10 19.08
CA GLU A 235 14.13 -18.14 17.81
C GLU A 235 13.25 -18.33 16.59
N ILE A 236 12.19 -19.14 16.67
CA ILE A 236 11.41 -19.58 15.51
C ILE A 236 9.98 -19.04 15.57
N TRP A 237 9.25 -19.26 16.68
CA TRP A 237 7.83 -18.91 16.73
C TRP A 237 7.58 -17.42 16.94
N SER A 238 8.46 -16.71 17.63
CA SER A 238 8.37 -15.25 17.81
C SER A 238 8.46 -14.50 16.48
N PRO A 239 9.48 -14.73 15.62
CA PRO A 239 9.54 -14.04 14.32
C PRO A 239 8.39 -14.45 13.39
N LEU A 240 7.93 -15.72 13.44
CA LEU A 240 6.74 -16.15 12.70
C LEU A 240 5.48 -15.42 13.18
N ARG A 241 5.28 -15.26 14.49
CA ARG A 241 4.18 -14.46 15.07
C ARG A 241 4.25 -12.99 14.67
N ALA A 242 5.44 -12.39 14.69
CA ALA A 242 5.63 -11.02 14.25
C ALA A 242 5.29 -10.86 12.76
N ARG A 243 5.70 -11.83 11.93
CA ARG A 243 5.37 -11.85 10.49
C ARG A 243 3.87 -12.05 10.25
N GLU A 244 3.24 -12.96 10.96
CA GLU A 244 1.80 -13.20 10.93
C GLU A 244 1.03 -11.93 11.30
N ALA A 245 1.41 -11.26 12.40
CA ALA A 245 0.79 -10.02 12.83
C ALA A 245 0.96 -8.89 11.79
N ARG A 246 2.15 -8.76 11.19
CA ARG A 246 2.40 -7.76 10.14
C ARG A 246 1.56 -8.03 8.89
N VAL A 247 1.53 -9.27 8.41
CA VAL A 247 0.74 -9.63 7.23
C VAL A 247 -0.76 -9.50 7.51
N GLY A 248 -1.21 -9.84 8.72
CA GLY A 248 -2.59 -9.63 9.16
C GLY A 248 -2.99 -8.15 9.17
N ALA A 249 -2.11 -7.27 9.65
CA ALA A 249 -2.34 -5.82 9.64
C ALA A 249 -2.37 -5.26 8.21
N GLU A 250 -1.42 -5.65 7.36
CA GLU A 250 -1.39 -5.27 5.93
C GLU A 250 -2.65 -5.76 5.21
N TYR A 251 -3.11 -6.98 5.52
CA TYR A 251 -4.34 -7.55 4.97
C TYR A 251 -5.58 -6.77 5.40
N GLN A 252 -5.71 -6.41 6.68
CA GLN A 252 -6.83 -5.60 7.14
C GLN A 252 -6.88 -4.23 6.45
N GLN A 253 -5.73 -3.57 6.29
CA GLN A 253 -5.66 -2.30 5.58
C GLN A 253 -6.09 -2.45 4.12
N MET A 254 -5.60 -3.49 3.44
CA MET A 254 -5.97 -3.77 2.05
C MET A 254 -7.46 -4.12 1.91
N GLN A 255 -8.01 -4.87 2.87
CA GLN A 255 -9.43 -5.22 2.91
C GLN A 255 -10.31 -3.97 3.04
N MET A 256 -9.93 -3.01 3.89
CA MET A 256 -10.64 -1.74 4.02
C MET A 256 -10.62 -0.95 2.70
N PHE A 257 -9.46 -0.85 2.05
CA PHE A 257 -9.35 -0.20 0.74
C PHE A 257 -10.24 -0.86 -0.31
N ARG A 258 -10.28 -2.20 -0.34
CA ARG A 258 -11.14 -2.96 -1.26
C ARG A 258 -12.61 -2.75 -1.00
N ARG A 259 -13.05 -2.72 0.27
CA ARG A 259 -14.44 -2.41 0.62
C ARG A 259 -14.82 -1.02 0.14
N ILE A 260 -13.95 -0.03 0.36
CA ILE A 260 -14.16 1.33 -0.10
C ILE A 260 -14.23 1.37 -1.65
N ALA A 261 -13.28 0.75 -2.34
CA ALA A 261 -13.26 0.69 -3.80
C ALA A 261 -14.51 -0.02 -4.38
N SER A 262 -14.96 -1.11 -3.74
CA SER A 262 -16.19 -1.80 -4.10
C SER A 262 -17.40 -0.89 -3.93
N LEU A 263 -17.51 -0.16 -2.82
CA LEU A 263 -18.62 0.78 -2.58
C LEU A 263 -18.63 1.92 -3.60
N PHE A 264 -17.47 2.46 -3.95
CA PHE A 264 -17.34 3.44 -5.03
C PHE A 264 -17.76 2.85 -6.38
N GLY A 265 -17.28 1.65 -6.72
CA GLY A 265 -17.65 0.96 -7.95
C GLY A 265 -19.15 0.68 -8.05
N THR A 266 -19.80 0.21 -6.98
CA THR A 266 -21.25 0.01 -6.96
C THR A 266 -22.01 1.32 -7.09
N THR A 267 -21.55 2.38 -6.43
CA THR A 267 -22.19 3.70 -6.50
C THR A 267 -22.13 4.27 -7.92
N LEU A 268 -20.96 4.21 -8.57
CA LEU A 268 -20.78 4.66 -9.96
C LEU A 268 -21.64 3.83 -10.92
N THR A 269 -21.72 2.51 -10.70
CA THR A 269 -22.55 1.62 -11.52
C THR A 269 -24.03 2.00 -11.39
N LEU A 270 -24.53 2.24 -10.17
CA LEU A 270 -25.92 2.63 -9.94
C LEU A 270 -26.25 4.01 -10.54
N ILE A 271 -25.34 4.99 -10.42
CA ILE A 271 -25.50 6.30 -11.06
C ILE A 271 -25.56 6.15 -12.58
N GLY A 272 -24.64 5.39 -13.17
CA GLY A 272 -24.62 5.13 -14.61
C GLY A 272 -25.89 4.42 -15.10
N ILE A 273 -26.37 3.43 -14.35
CA ILE A 273 -27.64 2.75 -14.62
C ILE A 273 -28.82 3.72 -14.52
N GLY A 274 -28.86 4.58 -13.50
CA GLY A 274 -29.92 5.57 -13.32
C GLY A 274 -30.01 6.56 -14.50
N ILE A 275 -28.86 7.07 -14.96
CA ILE A 275 -28.78 7.92 -16.16
C ILE A 275 -29.24 7.13 -17.39
N ALA A 276 -28.76 5.89 -17.56
CA ALA A 276 -29.16 5.05 -18.69
C ALA A 276 -30.67 4.78 -18.71
N LEU A 277 -31.29 4.48 -17.57
CA LEU A 277 -32.75 4.24 -17.45
C LEU A 277 -33.56 5.48 -17.82
N PHE A 278 -33.08 6.67 -17.47
CA PHE A 278 -33.79 7.91 -17.75
C PHE A 278 -33.77 8.29 -19.24
N TYR A 279 -32.65 8.02 -19.93
CA TYR A 279 -32.45 8.43 -21.32
C TYR A 279 -32.67 7.31 -22.35
N ALA A 280 -32.76 6.04 -21.93
CA ALA A 280 -32.93 4.92 -22.85
C ALA A 280 -34.38 4.82 -23.38
N PRO A 281 -34.56 4.53 -24.68
CA PRO A 281 -35.87 4.19 -25.22
C PRO A 281 -36.44 2.92 -24.56
N SER A 282 -37.76 2.81 -24.49
CA SER A 282 -38.48 1.74 -23.77
C SER A 282 -38.03 0.32 -24.16
N GLU A 283 -37.67 0.11 -25.43
CA GLU A 283 -37.20 -1.18 -25.93
C GLU A 283 -35.88 -1.65 -25.29
N GLN A 284 -35.05 -0.72 -24.79
CA GLN A 284 -33.75 -1.04 -24.16
C GLN A 284 -33.84 -1.19 -22.63
N GLN A 285 -34.97 -0.84 -22.01
CA GLN A 285 -35.09 -0.85 -20.55
C GLN A 285 -34.96 -2.26 -19.95
N LEU A 286 -35.46 -3.30 -20.65
CA LEU A 286 -35.37 -4.68 -20.18
C LEU A 286 -33.91 -5.12 -19.95
N GLY A 287 -33.01 -4.78 -20.88
CA GLY A 287 -31.59 -5.10 -20.75
C GLY A 287 -30.95 -4.43 -19.54
N ILE A 288 -31.34 -3.19 -19.25
CA ILE A 288 -30.83 -2.44 -18.09
C ILE A 288 -31.31 -3.07 -16.78
N TRP A 289 -32.57 -3.50 -16.71
CA TRP A 289 -33.10 -4.21 -15.53
C TRP A 289 -32.39 -5.56 -15.29
N ILE A 290 -32.03 -6.30 -16.34
CA ILE A 290 -31.26 -7.54 -16.22
C ILE A 290 -29.88 -7.23 -15.63
N VAL A 291 -29.16 -6.23 -16.15
CA VAL A 291 -27.85 -5.82 -15.63
C VAL A 291 -27.96 -5.40 -14.16
N LEU A 292 -28.97 -4.61 -13.81
CA LEU A 292 -29.23 -4.21 -12.43
C LEU A 292 -29.48 -5.44 -11.53
N GLY A 293 -30.29 -6.41 -11.99
CA GLY A 293 -30.53 -7.66 -11.29
C GLY A 293 -29.24 -8.46 -11.04
N VAL A 294 -28.35 -8.54 -12.04
CA VAL A 294 -27.04 -9.20 -11.90
C VAL A 294 -26.16 -8.45 -10.90
N VAL A 295 -26.13 -7.11 -10.93
CA VAL A 295 -25.36 -6.30 -9.98
C VAL A 295 -25.88 -6.49 -8.56
N ILE A 296 -27.20 -6.49 -8.34
CA ILE A 296 -27.81 -6.75 -7.04
C ILE A 296 -27.50 -8.18 -6.58
N ALA A 297 -27.68 -9.19 -7.43
CA ALA A 297 -27.36 -10.57 -7.10
C ALA A 297 -25.87 -10.72 -6.74
N ALA A 298 -24.96 -10.12 -7.50
CA ALA A 298 -23.52 -10.12 -7.22
C ALA A 298 -23.17 -9.35 -5.94
N ALA A 299 -23.98 -8.37 -5.52
CA ALA A 299 -23.81 -7.68 -4.25
C ALA A 299 -24.31 -8.49 -3.05
N TYR A 300 -25.39 -9.27 -3.21
CA TYR A 300 -26.01 -10.03 -2.12
C TYR A 300 -25.49 -11.46 -1.94
N LEU A 301 -24.99 -12.10 -2.99
CA LEU A 301 -24.55 -13.51 -2.96
C LEU A 301 -23.11 -13.71 -2.44
N GLY A 302 -22.38 -12.64 -2.09
CA GLY A 302 -21.00 -12.76 -1.61
C GLY A 302 -20.65 -11.71 -0.57
#